data_AF-A0A7S1MER6-F1
#
_entry.id   AF-A0A7S1MER6-F1
#
_cell.length_a   1.000
_cell.length_b   1.000
_cell.length_c   1.000
_cell.angle_alpha   90.00
_cell.angle_beta   90.00
_cell.angle_gamma   90.00
#
_symmetry.space_group_name_H-M   'P 1'
#
loop_
_entity.id
_entity.type
_entity.pdbx_description
1 polymer ?
#
loop_
_entity_poly.entity_id
_entity_poly.type
_entity_poly.pdbx_seq_one_letter_code
_entity_poly.pdbx_strand_id
1 'polypeptide(L)'
;RETPSVDNLSLSIKRGEIYALLGHNGAGKTTTISMLTGMLAATSYRRCTIEGFDVATRMDDIRRSIACCPQFDVLYDDLSGLQHMQLYAAIKGVDPIRAIDLLQRL
;
A
#
# COMPACT_ATOMS: atom_id res chain seq x y z
N ARG A 1 30.49 -2.29 -8.48
CA ARG A 1 29.92 -2.54 -7.13
C ARG A 1 28.42 -2.52 -7.30
N GLU A 2 27.70 -3.62 -7.07
CA GLU A 2 26.23 -3.59 -7.17
C GLU A 2 25.63 -3.17 -5.82
N THR A 3 25.04 -2.00 -5.79
CA THR A 3 24.18 -1.56 -4.69
C THR A 3 23.13 -0.65 -5.31
N PRO A 4 22.02 -1.22 -5.81
CA PRO A 4 20.78 -0.52 -5.55
C PRO A 4 19.57 -1.46 -5.45
N SER A 5 18.70 -1.19 -4.48
CA SER A 5 17.29 -1.58 -4.57
C SER A 5 16.34 -0.42 -4.31
N VAL A 6 16.89 0.79 -4.14
CA VAL A 6 16.43 2.10 -4.61
C VAL A 6 17.54 3.10 -4.22
N ASP A 7 17.94 4.00 -5.11
CA ASP A 7 18.81 5.13 -4.76
C ASP A 7 18.47 6.37 -5.61
N ASN A 8 18.39 7.53 -4.96
CA ASN A 8 17.95 8.84 -5.45
C ASN A 8 16.63 8.92 -6.26
N LEU A 9 15.62 8.13 -5.90
CA LEU A 9 14.25 8.28 -6.42
C LEU A 9 13.62 9.60 -5.95
N SER A 10 13.18 10.45 -6.89
CA SER A 10 12.37 11.64 -6.62
C SER A 10 11.07 11.55 -7.41
N LEU A 11 9.96 11.43 -6.69
CA LEU A 11 8.63 11.21 -7.26
C LEU A 11 7.61 12.08 -6.52
N SER A 12 6.67 12.65 -7.26
CA SER A 12 5.50 13.35 -6.74
C SER A 12 4.29 12.92 -7.55
N ILE A 13 3.31 12.29 -6.89
CA ILE A 13 2.04 11.87 -7.49
C ILE A 13 0.94 12.74 -6.87
N LYS A 14 0.13 13.37 -7.71
CA LYS A 14 -1.00 14.19 -7.27
C LYS A 14 -2.26 13.34 -7.09
N ARG A 15 -3.18 13.84 -6.27
CA ARG A 15 -4.49 13.23 -6.08
C ARG A 15 -5.23 13.13 -7.42
N GLY A 16 -5.74 11.94 -7.73
CA GLY A 16 -6.46 11.65 -8.98
C GLY A 16 -5.57 11.22 -10.14
N GLU A 17 -4.25 11.21 -9.99
CA GLU A 17 -3.35 10.70 -11.02
C GLU A 17 -3.23 9.17 -10.97
N ILE A 18 -3.17 8.56 -12.15
CA ILE A 18 -2.77 7.17 -12.32
C ILE A 18 -1.29 7.17 -12.67
N TYR A 19 -0.48 6.52 -11.84
CA TYR A 19 0.96 6.43 -12.05
C TYR A 19 1.39 4.98 -12.25
N ALA A 20 2.23 4.72 -13.25
CA ALA A 20 2.78 3.41 -13.53
C ALA A 20 4.30 3.40 -13.27
N LEU A 21 4.77 2.49 -12.41
CA LEU A 21 6.19 2.28 -12.15
C LEU A 21 6.70 1.13 -13.02
N LEU A 22 7.42 1.45 -14.09
CA LEU A 22 7.90 0.49 -15.10
C LEU A 22 9.42 0.28 -15.01
N GLY A 23 9.87 -0.95 -15.29
CA GLY A 23 11.29 -1.34 -15.25
C GLY A 23 11.46 -2.86 -15.24
N HIS A 24 12.65 -3.36 -15.54
CA HIS A 24 12.95 -4.79 -15.51
C HIS A 24 12.88 -5.39 -14.09
N ASN A 25 12.90 -6.73 -13.98
CA ASN A 25 12.98 -7.39 -12.68
C ASN A 25 14.28 -7.02 -11.97
N GLY A 26 14.21 -6.74 -10.67
CA GLY A 26 15.35 -6.23 -9.89
C GLY A 26 15.56 -4.71 -9.97
N ALA A 27 14.80 -3.96 -10.78
CA ALA A 27 14.92 -2.49 -10.86
C ALA A 27 14.42 -1.71 -9.61
N GLY A 28 13.97 -2.40 -8.55
CA GLY A 28 13.49 -1.75 -7.31
C GLY A 28 12.00 -1.37 -7.28
N LYS A 29 11.18 -1.87 -8.22
CA LYS A 29 9.73 -1.59 -8.27
C LYS A 29 9.00 -2.04 -7.00
N THR A 30 9.08 -3.34 -6.69
CA THR A 30 8.46 -3.93 -5.51
C THR A 30 9.02 -3.29 -4.24
N THR A 31 10.34 -3.05 -4.18
CA THR A 31 10.98 -2.36 -3.05
C THR A 31 10.41 -0.95 -2.84
N THR A 32 10.20 -0.18 -3.92
CA THR A 32 9.59 1.15 -3.87
C THR A 32 8.16 1.08 -3.31
N ILE A 33 7.33 0.18 -3.83
CA ILE A 33 5.96 0.00 -3.34
C ILE A 33 5.95 -0.44 -1.87
N SER A 34 6.81 -1.37 -1.47
CA SER A 34 6.95 -1.81 -0.08
C SER A 34 7.38 -0.69 0.86
N MET A 35 8.24 0.24 0.42
CA MET A 35 8.60 1.42 1.20
C MET A 35 7.43 2.40 1.35
N LEU A 36 6.70 2.69 0.26
CA LEU A 36 5.54 3.60 0.30
C LEU A 36 4.39 3.04 1.13
N THR A 37 4.25 1.72 1.18
CA THR A 37 3.21 1.01 1.93
C THR A 37 3.63 0.63 3.35
N GLY A 38 4.87 0.97 3.74
CA GLY A 38 5.41 0.70 5.07
C GLY A 38 5.57 -0.79 5.39
N MET A 39 5.70 -1.65 4.37
CA MET A 39 6.10 -3.05 4.51
C MET A 39 7.61 -3.20 4.66
N LEU A 40 8.37 -2.24 4.12
CA LEU A 40 9.82 -2.17 4.22
C LEU A 40 10.22 -0.76 4.67
N ALA A 41 11.06 -0.65 5.70
CA ALA A 41 11.67 0.62 6.04
C ALA A 41 12.83 0.91 5.07
N ALA A 42 12.91 2.12 4.54
CA ALA A 42 14.09 2.54 3.78
C ALA A 42 15.30 2.69 4.71
N THR A 43 16.48 2.41 4.16
CA THR A 43 17.76 2.56 4.86
C THR A 43 18.07 4.02 5.17
N SER A 44 17.61 4.95 4.33
CA SER A 44 17.69 6.38 4.58
C SER A 44 16.57 7.12 3.84
N TYR A 45 16.05 8.19 4.44
CA TYR A 45 15.06 9.07 3.83
C TYR A 45 15.60 10.50 3.79
N ARG A 46 15.41 11.21 2.68
CA ARG A 46 15.49 12.70 2.70
C ARG A 46 14.14 13.29 3.07
N ARG A 47 13.06 12.82 2.43
CA ARG A 47 11.66 13.15 2.73
C ARG A 47 10.75 12.16 1.99
N CYS A 48 9.74 11.61 2.67
CA CYS A 48 8.71 10.78 2.05
C CYS A 48 7.37 11.03 2.77
N THR A 49 6.40 11.58 2.04
CA THR A 49 5.10 11.94 2.62
C THR A 49 3.96 11.44 1.76
N ILE A 50 2.90 10.92 2.39
CA ILE A 50 1.65 10.52 1.74
C ILE A 50 0.52 11.27 2.45
N GLU A 51 -0.28 12.00 1.68
CA GLU A 51 -1.39 12.82 2.22
C GLU A 51 -0.94 13.79 3.34
N GLY A 52 0.29 14.31 3.24
CA GLY A 52 0.88 15.22 4.22
C GLY A 52 1.46 14.54 5.47
N PHE A 53 1.31 13.23 5.62
CA PHE A 53 1.90 12.46 6.71
C PHE A 53 3.27 11.91 6.32
N ASP A 54 4.24 12.01 7.23
CA ASP A 54 5.58 11.45 7.05
C ASP A 54 5.59 9.93 7.26
N VAL A 55 6.09 9.18 6.27
CA VAL A 55 6.12 7.71 6.27
C VAL A 55 6.91 7.13 7.45
N ALA A 56 7.95 7.81 7.93
CA ALA A 56 8.79 7.33 9.03
C ALA A 56 8.14 7.51 10.41
N THR A 57 7.18 8.43 10.56
CA THR A 57 6.62 8.79 11.88
C THR A 57 5.11 8.64 12.00
N ARG A 58 4.38 8.60 10.88
CA ARG A 58 2.90 8.65 10.83
C ARG A 58 2.31 7.54 9.96
N MET A 59 2.98 6.39 9.90
CA MET A 59 2.58 5.27 9.03
C MET A 59 1.19 4.72 9.35
N ASP A 60 0.76 4.75 10.60
CA ASP A 60 -0.58 4.26 10.98
C ASP A 60 -1.70 5.13 10.42
N ASP A 61 -1.49 6.45 10.32
CA ASP A 61 -2.44 7.35 9.66
C ASP A 61 -2.45 7.11 8.15
N ILE A 62 -1.27 6.90 7.56
CA ILE A 62 -1.13 6.60 6.13
C ILE A 62 -1.84 5.28 5.79
N ARG A 63 -1.68 4.22 6.59
CA ARG A 63 -2.30 2.90 6.35
C ARG A 63 -3.82 2.93 6.37
N ARG A 64 -4.44 3.93 6.99
CA ARG A 64 -5.89 4.15 6.93
C ARG A 64 -6.34 4.77 5.60
N SER A 65 -5.47 5.51 4.92
CA SER A 65 -5.78 6.16 3.64
C SER A 65 -5.29 5.41 2.40
N ILE A 66 -4.42 4.41 2.55
CA ILE A 66 -3.89 3.61 1.43
C ILE A 66 -4.32 2.13 1.48
N ALA A 67 -4.35 1.50 0.31
CA ALA A 67 -4.49 0.05 0.14
C ALA A 67 -3.39 -0.45 -0.81
N CYS A 68 -2.95 -1.70 -0.61
CA CYS A 68 -1.94 -2.35 -1.44
C CYS A 68 -2.47 -3.71 -1.86
N CYS A 69 -2.37 -4.02 -3.15
CA CYS A 69 -2.54 -5.38 -3.66
C CYS A 69 -1.13 -5.99 -3.80
N PRO A 70 -0.76 -6.98 -2.98
CA PRO A 70 0.56 -7.61 -3.04
C PRO A 70 0.76 -8.42 -4.33
N GLN A 71 2.01 -8.83 -4.58
CA GLN A 71 2.36 -9.67 -5.73
C GLN A 71 1.74 -11.08 -5.66
N PHE A 72 1.58 -11.60 -4.44
CA PHE A 72 0.96 -12.89 -4.17
C PHE A 72 -0.33 -12.65 -3.41
N ASP A 73 -1.38 -13.36 -3.79
CA ASP A 73 -2.69 -13.23 -3.17
C ASP A 73 -2.62 -13.69 -1.70
N VAL A 74 -3.23 -12.89 -0.82
CA VAL A 74 -3.37 -13.19 0.61
C VAL A 74 -4.79 -13.66 0.86
N LEU A 75 -5.09 -14.84 0.29
CA LEU A 75 -6.37 -15.52 0.42
C LEU A 75 -6.24 -16.69 1.40
N TYR A 76 -7.26 -16.86 2.23
CA TYR A 76 -7.44 -17.93 3.18
C TYR A 76 -8.45 -18.92 2.61
N ASP A 77 -8.04 -20.18 2.43
CA ASP A 77 -8.86 -21.21 1.78
C ASP A 77 -10.19 -21.47 2.52
N ASP A 78 -10.23 -21.21 3.82
CA ASP A 78 -11.42 -21.38 4.66
C ASP A 78 -12.45 -20.23 4.53
N LEU A 79 -12.12 -19.17 3.78
CA LEU A 79 -12.96 -17.99 3.64
C LEU A 79 -13.46 -17.81 2.20
N SER A 80 -14.77 -17.60 2.05
CA SER A 80 -15.36 -17.11 0.81
C SER A 80 -14.89 -15.70 0.46
N GLY A 81 -15.10 -15.27 -0.79
CA GLY A 81 -14.77 -13.91 -1.22
C GLY A 81 -15.48 -12.83 -0.39
N LEU A 82 -16.73 -13.05 0.00
CA LEU A 82 -17.46 -12.13 0.88
C LEU A 82 -16.83 -12.06 2.27
N GLN A 83 -16.46 -13.21 2.85
CA GLN A 83 -15.81 -13.26 4.16
C GLN A 83 -14.44 -12.58 4.15
N HIS A 84 -13.67 -12.69 3.06
CA HIS A 84 -12.44 -11.93 2.88
C HIS A 84 -12.70 -10.42 2.89
N MET A 85 -13.69 -9.95 2.14
CA MET A 85 -13.98 -8.52 2.10
C MET A 85 -14.47 -8.00 3.45
N GLN A 86 -15.26 -8.77 4.19
CA GLN A 86 -15.65 -8.45 5.57
C GLN A 86 -14.43 -8.37 6.50
N LEU A 87 -13.50 -9.33 6.40
CA LEU A 87 -12.27 -9.33 7.17
C LEU A 87 -11.42 -8.08 6.89
N TYR A 88 -11.19 -7.74 5.61
CA TYR A 88 -10.41 -6.55 5.25
C TYR A 88 -11.11 -5.24 5.64
N ALA A 89 -12.44 -5.18 5.55
CA ALA A 89 -13.21 -4.02 6.01
C ALA A 89 -13.04 -3.80 7.52
N ALA A 90 -13.09 -4.88 8.32
CA ALA A 90 -12.85 -4.82 9.76
C ALA A 90 -11.42 -4.38 10.09
N ILE A 91 -10.40 -4.94 9.41
CA ILE A 91 -8.98 -4.54 9.57
C ILE A 91 -8.79 -3.05 9.26
N LYS A 92 -9.49 -2.53 8.25
CA LYS A 92 -9.44 -1.12 7.85
C LYS A 92 -10.30 -0.19 8.72
N GLY A 93 -11.02 -0.73 9.70
CA GLY A 93 -11.88 0.05 10.59
C GLY A 93 -13.10 0.65 9.87
N VAL A 94 -13.58 0.00 8.81
CA VAL A 94 -14.82 0.40 8.14
C VAL A 94 -16.00 0.09 9.06
N ASP A 95 -16.92 1.05 9.21
CA ASP A 95 -18.15 0.84 9.96
C ASP A 95 -18.89 -0.41 9.46
N PRO A 96 -19.32 -1.35 10.33
CA PRO A 96 -19.94 -2.60 9.90
C PRO A 96 -21.20 -2.42 9.04
N ILE A 97 -22.02 -1.40 9.34
CA ILE A 97 -23.24 -1.12 8.57
C ILE A 97 -22.85 -0.64 7.17
N ARG A 98 -21.88 0.28 7.08
CA ARG A 98 -21.32 0.73 5.81
C ARG A 98 -20.66 -0.40 5.03
N ALA A 99 -19.94 -1.30 5.70
CA ALA A 99 -19.32 -2.46 5.07
C ALA A 99 -20.39 -3.35 4.43
N ILE A 100 -21.48 -3.66 5.14
CA ILE A 100 -22.60 -4.45 4.60
C ILE A 100 -23.21 -3.76 3.37
N ASP A 101 -23.50 -2.46 3.44
CA ASP A 101 -24.06 -1.71 2.29
C ASP A 101 -23.13 -1.71 1.08
N LEU A 102 -21.82 -1.52 1.28
CA LEU A 102 -20.84 -1.58 0.18
C LEU A 102 -20.76 -2.97 -0.44
N LEU A 103 -20.78 -4.01 0.39
CA LEU A 103 -20.66 -5.40 -0.08
C LEU A 103 -21.92 -5.90 -0.79
N GLN A 104 -23.09 -5.34 -0.48
CA GLN A 104 -24.33 -5.64 -1.20
C GLN A 104 -24.41 -5.02 -2.60
N ARG A 105 -23.53 -4.05 -2.92
CA ARG A 105 -23.48 -3.38 -4.23
C ARG A 105 -22.53 -4.05 -5.22
N LEU A 106 -21.75 -5.02 -4.78
CA LEU A 106 -20.84 -5.84 -5.58
C LEU A 106 -21.58 -7.07 -6.11
#